data_AF-A0A0A1TPA3-F1
#
_entry.id   AF-A0A0A1TPA3-F1
#
_cell.length_a   1.000
_cell.length_b   1.000
_cell.length_c   1.000
_cell.angle_alpha   90.00
_cell.angle_beta   90.00
_cell.angle_gamma   90.00
#
_symmetry.space_group_name_H-M   'P 1'
#
loop_
_entity.id
_entity.type
_entity.pdbx_description
1 polymer ?
#
loop_
_entity_poly.entity_id
_entity_poly.type
_entity_poly.pdbx_seq_one_letter_code
_entity_poly.pdbx_strand_id
1 'polypeptide(L)'
;MDDHGFILGILLSHIDRADRPLSARVQPDVPNDPPPTIRRKWMEQLESILGALHDGGLVWGDAKAENVLIDRDNNAWITDFGGGYTEGWVDKELAETVDGDLMGMAKIKRLLFASG
;
A
#
# COMPACT_ATOMS: atom_id res chain seq x y z
N MET A 1 -38.10 -2.95 21.59
CA MET A 1 -37.31 -3.05 20.36
C MET A 1 -36.22 -2.03 20.54
N ASP A 2 -35.10 -2.50 21.06
CA ASP A 2 -33.90 -1.76 21.36
C ASP A 2 -33.03 -1.73 20.09
N ASP A 3 -33.06 -0.59 19.40
CA ASP A 3 -32.21 -0.28 18.25
C ASP A 3 -30.77 0.01 18.70
N HIS A 4 -30.15 -0.95 19.38
CA HIS A 4 -28.72 -0.90 19.65
C HIS A 4 -27.97 -1.42 18.43
N GLY A 5 -27.80 -0.52 17.45
CA GLY A 5 -26.97 -0.76 16.27
C GLY A 5 -25.59 -1.28 16.67
N PHE A 6 -25.30 -2.52 16.29
CA PHE A 6 -24.02 -3.15 16.53
C PHE A 6 -22.93 -2.48 15.68
N ILE A 7 -21.91 -1.91 16.32
CA ILE A 7 -20.71 -1.42 15.64
C ILE A 7 -19.69 -2.54 15.61
N LEU A 8 -19.40 -3.06 14.42
CA LEU A 8 -18.28 -3.96 14.19
C LEU A 8 -17.01 -3.10 14.01
N GLY A 9 -15.99 -3.37 14.82
CA GLY A 9 -14.68 -2.74 14.72
C GLY A 9 -13.56 -3.77 14.76
N ILE A 10 -12.41 -3.42 14.20
CA ILE A 10 -11.19 -4.24 14.23
C ILE A 10 -10.13 -3.48 15.02
N LEU A 11 -9.50 -4.14 15.99
CA LEU A 11 -8.34 -3.59 16.70
C LEU A 11 -7.06 -3.98 15.96
N LEU A 12 -6.29 -2.98 15.52
CA LEU A 12 -5.06 -3.15 14.74
C LEU A 12 -3.88 -2.48 15.43
N SER A 13 -2.67 -2.90 15.08
CA SER A 13 -1.44 -2.25 15.53
C SER A 13 -1.36 -0.81 15.02
N HIS A 14 -1.06 0.12 15.92
CA HIS A 14 -0.87 1.52 15.56
C HIS A 14 0.46 1.71 14.85
N ILE A 15 0.40 2.14 13.59
CA ILE A 15 1.57 2.61 12.83
C ILE A 15 1.66 4.12 13.07
N ASP A 16 2.74 4.56 13.71
CA ASP A 16 2.99 5.99 13.99
C ASP A 16 3.35 6.71 12.69
N ARG A 17 2.31 7.13 11.96
CA ARG A 17 2.40 7.75 10.63
C ARG A 17 2.81 9.21 10.72
N ALA A 18 3.49 9.68 9.68
CA ALA A 18 3.63 11.10 9.40
C ALA A 18 2.50 11.59 8.44
N ASP A 19 1.26 11.35 8.84
CA ASP A 19 0.01 11.97 8.32
C ASP A 19 -0.57 11.52 6.97
N ARG A 20 0.14 10.81 6.07
CA ARG A 20 -0.39 10.48 4.72
C ARG A 20 0.05 9.12 4.16
N PRO A 21 -0.78 8.46 3.31
CA PRO A 21 -0.39 7.24 2.58
C PRO A 21 0.65 7.55 1.50
N LEU A 22 1.27 6.51 0.93
CA LEU A 22 2.32 6.64 -0.07
C LEU A 22 1.86 7.44 -1.30
N SER A 23 0.62 7.23 -1.74
CA SER A 23 0.03 7.96 -2.89
C SER A 23 0.10 9.48 -2.73
N ALA A 24 0.03 9.99 -1.49
CA ALA A 24 0.08 11.42 -1.20
C ALA A 24 1.48 11.92 -0.81
N ARG A 25 2.49 11.04 -0.73
CA ARG A 25 3.88 11.39 -0.40
C ARG A 25 4.76 11.63 -1.61
N VAL A 26 4.45 11.03 -2.76
CA VAL A 26 5.19 11.27 -4.01
C VAL A 26 4.48 12.39 -4.76
N GLN A 27 5.07 13.59 -4.80
CA GLN A 27 4.50 14.77 -5.46
C GLN A 27 5.63 15.54 -6.15
N PRO A 28 5.91 15.24 -7.44
CA PRO A 28 7.04 15.80 -8.18
C PRO A 28 7.08 17.34 -8.18
N ASP A 29 5.91 17.99 -8.13
CA ASP A 29 5.77 19.45 -8.28
C ASP A 29 5.77 20.21 -6.94
N VAL A 30 6.03 19.54 -5.81
CA VAL A 30 5.91 20.12 -4.47
C VAL A 30 7.24 20.06 -3.71
N PRO A 31 7.66 21.09 -2.95
CA PRO A 31 9.00 21.19 -2.35
C PRO A 31 9.42 20.09 -1.37
N ASN A 32 8.52 19.16 -1.03
CA ASN A 32 8.76 18.09 -0.07
C ASN A 32 8.72 16.71 -0.72
N ASP A 33 9.05 16.64 -2.01
CA ASP A 33 9.16 15.40 -2.73
C ASP A 33 10.28 14.50 -2.14
N PRO A 34 10.01 13.22 -1.84
CA PRO A 34 10.98 12.34 -1.22
C PRO A 34 12.18 12.07 -2.14
N PRO A 35 13.43 12.14 -1.63
CA PRO A 35 14.61 11.92 -2.45
C PRO A 35 14.64 10.48 -2.99
N PRO A 36 15.30 10.22 -4.13
CA PRO A 36 15.34 8.90 -4.76
C PRO A 36 15.81 7.76 -3.85
N THR A 37 16.67 8.07 -2.86
CA THR A 37 17.14 7.10 -1.86
C THR A 37 16.02 6.60 -0.94
N ILE A 38 15.14 7.50 -0.50
CA ILE A 38 13.98 7.16 0.33
C ILE A 38 12.95 6.39 -0.48
N ARG A 39 12.69 6.79 -1.73
CA ARG A 39 11.79 6.06 -2.63
C ARG A 39 12.26 4.63 -2.90
N ARG A 40 13.58 4.43 -3.03
CA ARG A 40 14.19 3.10 -3.16
C ARG A 40 14.02 2.25 -1.90
N LYS A 41 14.28 2.84 -0.72
CA LYS A 41 14.03 2.17 0.56
C LYS A 41 12.60 1.66 0.66
N TRP A 42 11.61 2.48 0.30
CA TRP A 42 10.21 2.07 0.31
C TRP A 42 9.93 0.92 -0.65
N MET A 43 10.46 0.98 -1.88
CA MET A 43 10.30 -0.11 -2.84
C MET A 43 10.89 -1.43 -2.32
N GLU A 44 12.10 -1.40 -1.77
CA GLU A 44 12.78 -2.58 -1.22
C GLU A 44 12.00 -3.19 -0.05
N GLN A 45 11.45 -2.35 0.84
CA GLN A 45 10.59 -2.81 1.94
C GLN A 45 9.29 -3.44 1.43
N LEU A 46 8.64 -2.84 0.44
CA LEU A 46 7.41 -3.39 -0.14
C LEU A 46 7.67 -4.73 -0.85
N GLU A 47 8.77 -4.85 -1.62
CA GLU A 47 9.17 -6.10 -2.26
C GLU A 47 9.45 -7.19 -1.21
N SER A 48 10.13 -6.85 -0.11
CA SER A 48 10.39 -7.77 0.99
C SER A 48 9.13 -8.23 1.73
N ILE A 49 8.20 -7.31 2.03
CA ILE A 49 6.96 -7.64 2.73
C ILE A 49 6.07 -8.50 1.83
N LEU A 50 5.92 -8.13 0.55
CA LEU A 50 5.09 -8.89 -0.37
C LEU A 50 5.63 -10.30 -0.61
N GLY A 51 6.95 -10.44 -0.77
CA GLY A 51 7.60 -11.75 -0.88
C GLY A 51 7.29 -12.64 0.33
N ALA A 52 7.41 -12.09 1.55
CA ALA A 52 7.09 -12.83 2.77
C ALA A 52 5.60 -13.23 2.87
N LEU A 53 4.68 -12.40 2.37
CA LEU A 53 3.25 -12.74 2.29
C LEU A 53 3.02 -13.92 1.33
N HIS A 54 3.55 -13.81 0.11
CA HIS A 54 3.38 -14.83 -0.93
C HIS A 54 4.03 -16.17 -0.54
N ASP A 55 5.22 -16.14 0.07
CA ASP A 55 5.88 -17.33 0.62
C ASP A 55 5.04 -18.00 1.72
N GLY A 56 4.27 -17.21 2.46
CA GLY A 56 3.30 -17.68 3.46
C GLY A 56 1.96 -18.14 2.88
N GLY A 57 1.76 -18.08 1.56
CA GLY A 57 0.51 -18.42 0.89
C GLY A 57 -0.60 -17.36 1.07
N LEU A 58 -0.22 -16.15 1.48
CA LEU A 58 -1.14 -15.01 1.64
C LEU A 58 -1.02 -14.08 0.44
N VAL A 59 -2.16 -13.52 0.02
CA VAL A 59 -2.24 -12.49 -1.03
C VAL A 59 -2.60 -11.17 -0.35
N TRP A 60 -2.07 -10.06 -0.84
CA TRP A 60 -2.46 -8.73 -0.34
C TRP A 60 -3.87 -8.38 -0.81
N GLY A 61 -4.13 -8.51 -2.11
CA GLY A 61 -5.46 -8.57 -2.71
C GLY A 61 -6.04 -7.22 -3.17
N ASP A 62 -5.59 -6.10 -2.62
CA ASP A 62 -5.90 -4.74 -3.09
C ASP A 62 -4.62 -3.89 -3.14
N ALA A 63 -3.62 -4.35 -3.89
CA ALA A 63 -2.32 -3.70 -3.99
C ALA A 63 -2.40 -2.33 -4.68
N LYS A 64 -2.24 -1.26 -3.88
CA LYS A 64 -2.26 0.13 -4.33
C LYS A 64 -1.52 1.07 -3.38
N ALA A 65 -1.10 2.23 -3.88
CA ALA A 65 -0.32 3.18 -3.07
C ALA A 65 -1.12 3.83 -1.92
N GLU A 66 -2.45 3.85 -2.00
CA GLU A 66 -3.33 4.28 -0.90
C GLU A 66 -3.28 3.32 0.30
N ASN A 67 -3.06 2.03 0.02
CA ASN A 67 -2.97 0.96 1.02
C ASN A 67 -1.54 0.78 1.55
N VAL A 68 -0.62 1.69 1.19
CA VAL A 68 0.73 1.75 1.76
C VAL A 68 0.85 2.94 2.70
N LEU A 69 1.23 2.67 3.94
CA LEU A 69 1.46 3.70 4.96
C LEU A 69 2.96 3.95 5.14
N ILE A 70 3.34 5.22 5.34
CA ILE A 70 4.70 5.62 5.67
C ILE A 70 4.75 6.08 7.13
N ASP A 71 5.56 5.41 7.95
CA ASP A 71 5.78 5.78 9.35
C ASP A 71 6.73 6.98 9.51
N ARG A 72 6.90 7.46 10.73
CA ARG A 72 7.80 8.59 11.05
C ARG A 72 9.28 8.31 10.76
N ASP A 73 9.68 7.05 10.72
CA ASP A 73 11.05 6.61 10.41
C ASP A 73 11.25 6.33 8.91
N ASN A 74 10.29 6.76 8.07
CA ASN A 74 10.25 6.52 6.63
C ASN A 74 10.29 5.04 6.28
N ASN A 75 9.61 4.17 7.01
CA ASN A 75 9.37 2.79 6.59
C ASN A 75 8.00 2.65 5.93
N ALA A 76 7.95 1.82 4.89
CA ALA A 76 6.72 1.48 4.18
C ALA A 76 6.04 0.25 4.81
N TRP A 77 4.72 0.34 4.95
CA TRP A 77 3.86 -0.70 5.53
C TRP A 77 2.74 -1.04 4.55
N ILE A 78 2.61 -2.32 4.21
CA ILE A 78 1.43 -2.86 3.52
C ILE A 78 0.26 -2.94 4.50
N THR A 79 -0.88 -2.40 4.11
CA THR A 79 -2.12 -2.43 4.90
C THR A 79 -3.31 -2.82 4.02
N ASP A 80 -4.47 -3.01 4.65
CA ASP A 80 -5.72 -3.35 4.01
C ASP A 80 -5.69 -4.68 3.24
N PHE A 81 -5.90 -5.76 4.00
CA PHE A 81 -6.04 -7.13 3.50
C PHE A 81 -7.52 -7.52 3.36
N GLY A 82 -8.43 -6.55 3.39
CA GLY A 82 -9.88 -6.80 3.25
C GLY A 82 -10.28 -7.25 1.85
N GLY A 83 -9.35 -7.17 0.89
CA GLY A 83 -9.59 -7.46 -0.51
C GLY A 83 -10.37 -6.35 -1.21
N GLY A 84 -10.95 -6.68 -2.36
CA GLY A 84 -11.70 -5.75 -3.19
C GLY A 84 -11.00 -5.32 -4.47
N TYR A 85 -11.66 -4.43 -5.20
CA TYR A 85 -11.22 -3.97 -6.51
C TYR A 85 -11.18 -2.45 -6.55
N THR A 86 -10.00 -1.92 -6.87
CA THR A 86 -9.81 -0.51 -7.15
C THR A 86 -9.51 -0.31 -8.62
N GLU A 87 -10.41 0.37 -9.34
CA GLU A 87 -10.23 0.67 -10.76
C GLU A 87 -8.91 1.44 -11.00
N GLY A 88 -8.18 1.04 -12.03
CA GLY A 88 -6.91 1.66 -12.41
C GLY A 88 -5.67 1.08 -11.71
N TRP A 89 -5.81 0.27 -10.66
CA TRP A 89 -4.67 -0.35 -9.94
C TRP A 89 -4.39 -1.80 -10.35
N VAL A 90 -5.40 -2.63 -10.44
CA VAL A 90 -5.26 -4.03 -10.87
C VAL A 90 -6.34 -4.32 -11.90
N ASP A 91 -6.08 -5.19 -12.86
CA ASP A 91 -7.13 -5.67 -13.77
C ASP A 91 -8.15 -6.45 -12.94
N LYS A 92 -9.45 -6.26 -13.20
CA LYS A 92 -10.51 -6.78 -12.32
C LYS A 92 -10.44 -8.30 -12.18
N GLU A 93 -10.02 -8.98 -13.23
CA GLU A 93 -9.87 -10.43 -13.31
C GLU A 93 -8.70 -10.96 -12.47
N LEU A 94 -7.76 -10.09 -12.09
CA LEU A 94 -6.58 -10.41 -11.29
C LEU A 94 -6.68 -9.90 -9.86
N ALA A 95 -7.76 -9.20 -9.48
CA ALA A 95 -7.98 -8.79 -8.09
C ALA A 95 -7.92 -10.01 -7.15
N GLU A 96 -7.37 -9.82 -5.94
CA GLU A 96 -7.24 -10.91 -4.96
C GLU A 96 -6.37 -12.09 -5.41
N THR A 97 -5.43 -11.86 -6.33
CA THR A 97 -4.45 -12.87 -6.79
C THR A 97 -3.01 -12.38 -6.64
N VAL A 98 -2.06 -13.33 -6.63
CA VAL A 98 -0.61 -13.04 -6.68
C VAL A 98 -0.26 -12.18 -7.89
N ASP A 99 -0.81 -12.49 -9.07
CA ASP A 99 -0.56 -11.71 -10.29
C ASP A 99 -1.12 -10.29 -10.18
N GLY A 100 -2.26 -10.13 -9.49
CA GLY A 100 -2.83 -8.82 -9.16
C GLY A 100 -1.93 -8.00 -8.25
N ASP A 101 -1.38 -8.60 -7.22
CA ASP A 101 -0.42 -7.95 -6.32
C ASP A 101 0.83 -7.47 -7.07
N LEU A 102 1.37 -8.33 -7.94
CA LEU A 102 2.53 -7.99 -8.78
C LEU A 102 2.21 -6.85 -9.76
N MET A 103 1.00 -6.82 -10.32
CA MET A 103 0.54 -5.72 -11.15
C MET A 103 0.45 -4.40 -10.37
N GLY A 104 -0.14 -4.43 -9.16
CA GLY A 104 -0.20 -3.29 -8.26
C GLY A 104 1.18 -2.77 -7.91
N MET A 105 2.11 -3.67 -7.57
CA MET A 105 3.51 -3.33 -7.29
C MET A 105 4.22 -2.67 -8.48
N ALA A 106 3.97 -3.14 -9.70
CA ALA A 106 4.53 -2.50 -10.89
C ALA A 106 4.03 -1.06 -11.06
N LYS A 107 2.78 -0.76 -10.70
CA LYS A 107 2.23 0.61 -10.72
C LYS A 107 2.79 1.46 -9.59
N ILE A 108 2.96 0.91 -8.38
CA ILE A 108 3.64 1.61 -7.27
C ILE A 108 5.09 1.95 -7.67
N LYS A 109 5.80 1.02 -8.31
CA LYS A 109 7.15 1.25 -8.82
C LYS A 109 7.18 2.38 -9.84
N ARG A 110 6.22 2.43 -10.77
CA ARG A 110 6.06 3.55 -11.70
C ARG A 110 5.78 4.86 -10.96
N LEU A 111 4.91 4.89 -9.96
CA LEU A 111 4.67 6.08 -9.15
C LEU A 111 5.96 6.58 -8.48
N LEU A 112 6.76 5.67 -7.92
CA LEU A 112 7.99 6.00 -7.21
C LEU A 112 9.13 6.45 -8.13
N PHE A 113 9.15 6.03 -9.39
CA PHE A 113 10.31 6.25 -10.28
C PHE A 113 9.95 6.83 -11.65
N ALA A 114 8.69 7.18 -11.90
CA ALA A 114 8.32 7.96 -13.08
C ALA A 114 9.06 9.29 -13.00
N SER A 115 9.98 9.47 -13.94
CA SER A 115 10.89 10.61 -14.04
C SER A 115 10.15 11.93 -14.07
N GLY A 116 10.65 12.92 -13.34
CA GLY A 116 10.66 14.29 -13.84
C GLY A 116 11.69 14.43 -14.96
#